data_AF-A0A553HJB8-F1
#
_entry.id   AF-A0A553HJB8-F1
#
_cell.length_a   1.000
_cell.length_b   1.000
_cell.length_c   1.000
_cell.angle_alpha   90.00
_cell.angle_beta   90.00
_cell.angle_gamma   90.00
#
_symmetry.space_group_name_H-M   'P 1'
#
loop_
_entity.id
_entity.type
_entity.pdbx_description
1 polymer ?
#
loop_
_entity_poly.entity_id
_entity_poly.type
_entity_poly.pdbx_seq_one_letter_code
_entity_poly.pdbx_strand_id
1 'polypeptide(L)'
;MHALLVVLTGLLASLGATIPVLSTDDAPTNLSKVWTLDEVSRKSHHKGRTCKWEFTLTESMSPPSYSDSDMVVRCDFELRVLKGQDCRVGNFGLTQCSRRNPDFYVSGGHDKTGFLTLVVSNTFENAQAYFGYLDSVLDASGMIPPQTSPVKTQNKTA
;
A
#
# COMPACT_ATOMS: atom_id res chain seq x y z
N MET A 1 85.05 -22.45 12.81
CA MET A 1 84.82 -23.24 14.04
C MET A 1 84.66 -22.28 15.20
N HIS A 2 83.77 -22.63 16.15
CA HIS A 2 83.33 -21.89 17.37
C HIS A 2 82.23 -20.83 17.06
N ALA A 3 80.94 -21.13 17.16
CA ALA A 3 80.12 -21.49 18.34
C ALA A 3 79.97 -20.34 19.34
N LEU A 4 78.78 -19.77 19.46
CA LEU A 4 78.08 -19.64 20.74
C LEU A 4 76.59 -19.30 20.51
N LEU A 5 75.76 -20.18 21.05
CA LEU A 5 74.32 -20.02 21.25
C LEU A 5 74.11 -19.15 22.49
N VAL A 6 73.26 -18.12 22.43
CA VAL A 6 72.61 -17.58 23.63
C VAL A 6 71.14 -17.35 23.29
N VAL A 7 70.31 -18.19 23.90
CA VAL A 7 68.85 -18.11 23.92
C VAL A 7 68.46 -17.11 25.00
N LEU A 8 67.68 -16.08 24.64
CA LEU A 8 67.00 -15.22 25.61
C LEU A 8 65.49 -15.27 25.34
N THR A 9 64.81 -15.94 26.26
CA THR A 9 63.36 -16.08 26.35
C THR A 9 62.72 -14.76 26.78
N GLY A 10 61.75 -14.28 25.99
CA GLY A 10 60.87 -13.18 26.36
C GLY A 10 59.42 -13.56 26.11
N LEU A 11 58.70 -13.94 27.17
CA LEU A 11 57.24 -14.03 27.17
C LEU A 11 56.65 -12.62 27.03
N LEU A 12 55.92 -12.34 25.96
CA LEU A 12 54.92 -11.27 25.94
C LEU A 12 53.53 -11.89 25.92
N ALA A 13 52.83 -11.78 27.05
CA ALA A 13 51.39 -11.95 27.14
C ALA A 13 50.72 -10.74 26.47
N SER A 14 50.17 -10.92 25.27
CA SER A 14 49.29 -9.91 24.67
C SER A 14 47.89 -10.05 25.25
N LEU A 15 47.43 -9.00 25.93
CA LEU A 15 46.03 -8.82 26.33
C LEU A 15 45.17 -8.77 25.06
N GLY A 16 44.29 -9.76 24.88
CA GLY A 16 43.19 -9.65 23.93
C GLY A 16 42.14 -8.70 24.50
N ALA A 17 42.12 -7.45 24.02
CA ALA A 17 40.99 -6.55 24.27
C ALA A 17 39.77 -7.11 23.51
N THR A 18 38.82 -7.68 24.25
CA THR A 18 37.48 -8.00 23.72
C THR A 18 36.79 -6.68 23.36
N ILE A 19 36.67 -6.40 22.08
CA ILE A 19 35.79 -5.33 21.58
C ILE A 19 34.36 -5.79 21.89
N PRO A 20 33.58 -5.09 22.72
CA PRO A 20 32.16 -5.40 22.84
C PRO A 20 31.52 -5.15 21.48
N VAL A 21 30.99 -6.20 20.87
CA VAL A 21 30.10 -6.10 19.71
C VAL A 21 28.88 -5.33 20.22
N LEU A 22 28.76 -4.08 19.76
CA LEU A 22 27.60 -3.24 20.03
C LEU A 22 26.40 -3.92 19.35
N SER A 23 25.60 -4.65 20.12
CA SER A 23 24.27 -5.06 19.66
C SER A 23 23.50 -3.78 19.33
N THR A 24 23.23 -3.55 18.05
CA THR A 24 22.23 -2.59 17.63
C THR A 24 20.90 -3.10 18.17
N ASP A 25 20.38 -2.46 19.21
CA ASP A 25 18.98 -2.59 19.60
C ASP A 25 18.15 -2.37 18.34
N ASP A 26 17.44 -3.40 17.89
CA ASP A 26 16.44 -3.29 16.84
C ASP A 26 15.42 -2.24 17.31
N ALA A 27 15.42 -1.08 16.64
CA ALA A 27 14.41 -0.07 16.88
C ALA A 27 13.03 -0.73 16.76
N PRO A 28 12.05 -0.42 17.65
CA PRO A 28 10.74 -1.02 17.57
C PRO A 28 10.13 -0.75 16.19
N THR A 29 9.93 -1.83 15.42
CA THR A 29 9.33 -1.71 14.10
C THR A 29 7.85 -1.37 14.29
N ASN A 30 7.50 -0.11 14.06
CA ASN A 30 6.12 0.34 14.15
C ASN A 30 5.30 -0.37 13.05
N LEU A 31 4.53 -1.37 13.46
CA LEU A 31 3.57 -2.05 12.60
C LEU A 31 2.50 -1.05 12.17
N SER A 32 2.30 -0.92 10.87
CA SER A 32 1.26 -0.06 10.30
C SER A 32 0.41 -0.82 9.30
N LYS A 33 -0.90 -0.56 9.32
CA LYS A 33 -1.84 -1.14 8.35
C LYS A 33 -1.64 -0.48 6.98
N VAL A 34 -1.52 -1.29 5.95
CA VAL A 34 -1.41 -0.85 4.55
C VAL A 34 -2.48 -1.55 3.72
N TRP A 35 -2.96 -0.84 2.71
CA TRP A 35 -3.90 -1.37 1.73
C TRP A 35 -3.27 -1.37 0.35
N THR A 36 -3.41 -2.48 -0.35
CA THR A 36 -2.95 -2.64 -1.73
C THR A 36 -4.14 -2.79 -2.66
N LEU A 37 -4.25 -1.92 -3.66
CA LEU A 37 -5.16 -2.11 -4.78
C LEU A 37 -4.45 -2.82 -5.92
N ASP A 38 -5.04 -3.91 -6.39
CA ASP A 38 -4.58 -4.71 -7.51
C ASP A 38 -5.73 -4.99 -8.49
N GLU A 39 -5.39 -5.45 -9.69
CA GLU A 39 -6.33 -5.82 -10.76
C GLU A 39 -7.29 -4.70 -11.12
N VAL A 40 -6.85 -3.44 -10.99
CA VAL A 40 -7.69 -2.26 -11.22
C VAL A 40 -8.10 -2.18 -12.67
N SER A 41 -9.41 -2.05 -12.90
CA SER A 41 -10.01 -1.96 -14.22
C SER A 41 -11.15 -0.94 -14.24
N ARG A 42 -11.17 -0.09 -15.28
CA ARG A 42 -12.27 0.83 -15.58
C ARG A 42 -12.74 0.58 -17.00
N LYS A 43 -14.01 0.21 -17.18
CA LYS A 43 -14.63 0.03 -18.50
C LYS A 43 -15.77 1.01 -18.70
N SER A 44 -15.70 1.80 -19.76
CA SER A 44 -16.76 2.72 -20.12
C SER A 44 -17.76 2.08 -21.08
N HIS A 45 -19.04 2.35 -20.86
CA HIS A 45 -20.15 1.88 -21.67
C HIS A 45 -21.09 3.04 -22.03
N HIS A 46 -21.96 2.81 -23.02
CA HIS A 46 -22.99 3.77 -23.44
C HIS A 46 -22.43 5.17 -23.74
N LYS A 47 -21.31 5.23 -24.47
CA LYS A 47 -20.59 6.48 -24.81
C LYS A 47 -20.11 7.25 -23.57
N GLY A 48 -19.54 6.56 -22.58
CA GLY A 48 -18.99 7.17 -21.37
C GLY A 48 -20.03 7.53 -20.32
N ARG A 49 -21.27 7.03 -20.42
CA ARG A 49 -22.31 7.33 -19.42
C ARG A 49 -22.28 6.39 -18.21
N THR A 50 -21.74 5.21 -18.40
CA THR A 50 -21.59 4.22 -17.33
C THR A 50 -20.15 3.75 -17.30
N CYS A 51 -19.52 3.79 -16.13
CA CYS A 51 -18.19 3.25 -15.90
C CYS A 51 -18.29 2.10 -14.92
N LYS A 52 -17.95 0.90 -15.37
CA LYS A 52 -17.80 -0.26 -14.50
C LYS A 52 -16.38 -0.27 -13.94
N TRP A 53 -16.29 -0.37 -12.61
CA TRP A 53 -15.04 -0.46 -11.87
C TRP A 53 -14.91 -1.84 -11.24
N GLU A 54 -13.72 -2.41 -11.35
CA GLU A 54 -13.36 -3.69 -10.72
C GLU A 54 -11.94 -3.56 -10.16
N PHE A 55 -11.72 -4.05 -8.95
CA PHE A 55 -10.38 -4.19 -8.35
C PHE A 55 -10.42 -5.13 -7.15
N THR A 56 -9.24 -5.56 -6.73
CA THR A 56 -9.01 -6.32 -5.50
C THR A 56 -8.25 -5.46 -4.50
N LEU A 57 -8.78 -5.33 -3.29
CA LEU A 57 -8.14 -4.67 -2.16
C LEU A 57 -7.60 -5.73 -1.22
N THR A 58 -6.31 -5.68 -0.93
CA THR A 58 -5.66 -6.52 0.08
C THR A 58 -5.23 -5.66 1.25
N GLU A 59 -5.68 -6.02 2.45
CA GLU A 59 -5.27 -5.40 3.69
C GLU A 59 -4.21 -6.25 4.38
N SER A 60 -3.09 -5.62 4.73
CA SER A 60 -1.97 -6.28 5.39
C SER A 60 -1.27 -5.33 6.38
N MET A 61 -0.36 -5.90 7.17
CA MET A 61 0.52 -5.14 8.06
C MET A 61 1.89 -4.93 7.41
N SER A 62 2.49 -3.76 7.63
CA SER A 62 3.83 -3.41 7.20
C SER A 62 4.72 -3.07 8.42
N PRO A 63 5.85 -3.77 8.62
CA PRO A 63 6.30 -4.95 7.88
C PRO A 63 5.33 -6.15 8.02
N PRO A 64 5.37 -7.12 7.09
CA PRO A 64 4.53 -8.32 7.16
C PRO A 64 4.72 -9.04 8.49
N SER A 65 3.61 -9.28 9.20
CA SER A 65 3.59 -10.10 10.41
C SER A 65 3.18 -11.52 10.05
N TYR A 66 3.88 -12.52 10.61
CA TYR A 66 3.61 -13.94 10.36
C TYR A 66 2.24 -14.42 10.88
N SER A 67 1.57 -13.61 11.73
CA SER A 67 0.33 -13.97 12.41
C SER A 67 -0.94 -13.43 11.76
N ASP A 68 -0.84 -12.45 10.86
CA ASP A 68 -2.01 -11.83 10.24
C ASP A 68 -2.24 -12.41 8.85
N SER A 69 -3.38 -13.07 8.67
CA SER A 69 -3.86 -13.42 7.35
C SER A 69 -4.36 -12.15 6.66
N ASP A 70 -3.80 -11.84 5.50
CA ASP A 70 -4.26 -10.72 4.69
C ASP A 70 -5.76 -10.84 4.38
N MET A 71 -6.52 -9.77 4.63
CA MET A 71 -7.93 -9.72 4.24
C MET A 71 -8.03 -9.26 2.79
N VAL A 72 -8.79 -10.01 1.98
CA VAL A 72 -8.98 -9.73 0.55
C VAL A 72 -10.43 -9.33 0.29
N VAL A 73 -10.62 -8.14 -0.27
CA VAL A 73 -11.91 -7.53 -0.59
C VAL A 73 -12.00 -7.29 -2.09
N ARG A 74 -13.00 -7.88 -2.74
CA ARG A 74 -13.30 -7.61 -4.15
C ARG A 74 -14.33 -6.49 -4.28
N CYS A 75 -13.98 -5.48 -5.06
CA CYS A 75 -14.87 -4.39 -5.43
C CYS A 75 -15.36 -4.53 -6.87
N ASP A 76 -16.66 -4.32 -7.05
CA ASP A 76 -17.35 -4.33 -8.33
C ASP A 76 -18.53 -3.35 -8.25
N PHE A 77 -18.39 -2.19 -8.88
CA PHE A 77 -19.43 -1.16 -8.86
C PHE A 77 -19.56 -0.42 -10.19
N GLU A 78 -20.69 0.26 -10.37
CA GLU A 78 -20.97 1.07 -11.55
C GLU A 78 -21.21 2.53 -11.17
N LEU A 79 -20.52 3.43 -11.86
CA LEU A 79 -20.82 4.86 -11.85
C LEU A 79 -21.72 5.19 -13.03
N ARG A 80 -22.82 5.88 -12.78
CA ARG A 80 -23.76 6.33 -13.82
C ARG A 80 -23.89 7.84 -13.76
N VAL A 81 -23.65 8.50 -14.89
CA VAL A 81 -23.72 9.97 -14.98
C VAL A 81 -24.91 10.44 -15.81
N LEU A 82 -25.27 11.72 -15.62
CA LEU A 82 -26.35 12.36 -16.35
C LEU A 82 -26.01 12.49 -17.84
N LYS A 83 -27.02 12.79 -18.65
CA LYS A 83 -26.82 13.01 -20.09
C LYS A 83 -25.90 14.22 -20.29
N GLY A 84 -24.88 14.07 -21.15
CA GLY A 84 -23.89 15.12 -21.44
C GLY A 84 -22.67 15.11 -20.52
N GLN A 85 -22.62 14.22 -19.53
CA GLN A 85 -21.45 13.99 -18.69
C GLN A 85 -20.70 12.72 -19.12
N ASP A 86 -19.44 12.61 -18.70
CA ASP A 86 -18.58 11.45 -18.91
C ASP A 86 -18.11 10.90 -17.56
N CYS A 87 -18.41 9.63 -17.30
CA CYS A 87 -18.08 8.93 -16.06
C CYS A 87 -16.58 8.72 -15.85
N ARG A 88 -15.75 8.94 -16.89
CA ARG A 88 -14.30 8.78 -16.83
C ARG A 88 -13.59 9.97 -16.17
N VAL A 89 -14.18 11.16 -16.22
CA VAL A 89 -13.53 12.43 -15.81
C VAL A 89 -14.34 13.20 -14.76
N GLY A 90 -15.34 12.56 -14.15
CA GLY A 90 -16.20 13.17 -13.14
C GLY A 90 -15.79 12.79 -11.72
N ASN A 91 -16.02 13.71 -10.78
CA ASN A 91 -15.98 13.38 -9.35
C ASN A 91 -17.17 12.49 -8.98
N PHE A 92 -16.97 11.58 -8.04
CA PHE A 92 -18.06 10.78 -7.49
C PHE A 92 -17.90 10.62 -5.98
N GLY A 93 -19.04 10.67 -5.29
CA GLY A 93 -19.11 10.49 -3.84
C GLY A 93 -19.01 9.02 -3.42
N LEU A 94 -19.30 8.78 -2.15
CA LEU A 94 -19.27 7.44 -1.55
C LEU A 94 -20.18 6.48 -2.32
N THR A 95 -19.54 5.52 -2.98
CA THR A 95 -20.16 4.43 -3.73
C THR A 95 -19.76 3.13 -3.06
N GLN A 96 -20.73 2.28 -2.76
CA GLN A 96 -20.44 0.98 -2.12
C GLN A 96 -19.54 0.14 -3.04
N CYS A 97 -18.44 -0.37 -2.50
CA CYS A 97 -17.43 -1.16 -3.21
C CYS A 97 -18.04 -2.41 -3.85
N SER A 98 -18.79 -3.20 -3.06
CA SER A 98 -19.59 -4.32 -3.55
C SER A 98 -20.67 -4.70 -2.55
N ARG A 99 -21.69 -5.43 -3.01
CA ARG A 99 -22.77 -5.91 -2.12
C ARG A 99 -22.28 -6.92 -1.07
N ARG A 100 -21.16 -7.60 -1.34
CA ARG A 100 -20.58 -8.62 -0.45
C ARG A 100 -19.74 -8.00 0.67
N ASN A 101 -19.26 -6.78 0.47
CA ASN A 101 -18.39 -6.06 1.41
C ASN A 101 -19.03 -4.71 1.75
N PRO A 102 -20.13 -4.70 2.55
CA PRO A 102 -20.95 -3.52 2.76
C PRO A 102 -20.26 -2.38 3.49
N ASP A 103 -19.21 -2.67 4.26
CA ASP A 103 -18.49 -1.67 5.02
C ASP A 103 -17.49 -0.88 4.16
N PHE A 104 -17.20 -1.35 2.94
CA PHE A 104 -16.25 -0.74 2.01
C PHE A 104 -16.94 0.20 1.03
N TYR A 105 -16.41 1.41 0.92
CA TYR A 105 -16.88 2.44 0.02
C TYR A 105 -15.71 3.04 -0.76
N VAL A 106 -16.03 3.57 -1.93
CA VAL A 106 -15.09 4.20 -2.85
C VAL A 106 -15.63 5.56 -3.23
N SER A 107 -14.78 6.57 -3.20
CA SER A 107 -15.06 7.88 -3.79
C SER A 107 -13.89 8.29 -4.69
N GLY A 108 -14.11 9.26 -5.57
CA GLY A 108 -13.09 9.69 -6.50
C GLY A 108 -13.15 11.17 -6.83
N GLY A 109 -11.96 11.77 -6.89
CA GLY A 109 -11.74 13.13 -7.34
C GLY A 109 -10.87 13.13 -8.58
N HIS A 110 -11.28 13.86 -9.61
CA HIS A 110 -10.60 13.98 -10.89
C HIS A 110 -10.09 15.41 -11.07
N ASP A 111 -8.86 15.55 -11.55
CA ASP A 111 -8.31 16.85 -11.92
C ASP A 111 -8.29 17.09 -13.43
N LYS A 112 -8.19 18.36 -13.82
CA LYS A 112 -8.17 18.77 -15.23
C LYS A 112 -6.97 18.25 -16.02
N THR A 113 -5.98 17.65 -15.37
CA THR A 113 -4.76 17.11 -16.01
C THR A 113 -4.88 15.63 -16.36
N GLY A 114 -6.02 15.00 -16.02
CA GLY A 114 -6.27 13.60 -16.31
C GLY A 114 -5.78 12.66 -15.20
N PHE A 115 -5.66 13.17 -13.97
CA PHE A 115 -5.33 12.38 -12.79
C PHE A 115 -6.56 12.17 -11.90
N LEU A 116 -6.77 10.91 -11.51
CA LEU A 116 -7.82 10.47 -10.60
C LEU A 116 -7.20 10.08 -9.26
N THR A 117 -7.73 10.63 -8.17
CA THR A 117 -7.52 10.10 -6.82
C THR A 117 -8.73 9.27 -6.41
N LEU A 118 -8.52 7.98 -6.18
CA LEU A 118 -9.50 7.08 -5.54
C LEU A 118 -9.26 7.06 -4.04
N VAL A 119 -10.33 7.25 -3.27
CA VAL A 119 -10.33 7.06 -1.82
C VAL A 119 -11.16 5.82 -1.53
N VAL A 120 -10.51 4.80 -0.96
CA VAL A 120 -11.18 3.61 -0.44
C VAL A 120 -11.36 3.81 1.05
N SER A 121 -12.52 3.50 1.58
CA SER A 121 -12.87 3.66 2.98
C SER A 121 -13.49 2.39 3.54
N ASN A 122 -13.11 2.03 4.75
CA ASN A 122 -13.74 1.00 5.57
C ASN A 122 -14.47 1.71 6.71
N THR A 123 -15.79 1.72 6.62
CA THR A 123 -16.66 2.43 7.59
C THR A 123 -16.74 1.73 8.94
N PHE A 124 -16.52 0.41 8.98
CA PHE A 124 -16.46 -0.34 10.23
C PHE A 124 -15.23 0.05 11.06
N GLU A 125 -14.08 0.17 10.41
CA GLU A 125 -12.82 0.54 11.05
C GLU A 125 -12.58 2.06 11.13
N ASN A 126 -13.48 2.85 10.54
CA ASN A 126 -13.32 4.28 10.35
C ASN A 126 -11.96 4.64 9.71
N ALA A 127 -11.59 3.92 8.65
CA ALA A 127 -10.27 3.97 8.05
C ALA A 127 -10.34 4.23 6.55
N GLN A 128 -9.30 4.83 5.98
CA GLN A 128 -9.21 5.06 4.53
C GLN A 128 -7.79 5.02 3.99
N ALA A 129 -7.67 4.75 2.70
CA ALA A 129 -6.43 4.84 1.94
C ALA A 129 -6.67 5.53 0.59
N TYR A 130 -5.60 6.03 -0.02
CA TYR A 130 -5.65 6.89 -1.20
C TYR A 130 -4.80 6.31 -2.32
N PHE A 131 -5.34 6.26 -3.53
CA PHE A 131 -4.69 5.66 -4.69
C PHE A 131 -4.82 6.60 -5.89
N GLY A 132 -3.79 6.67 -6.71
CA GLY A 132 -3.66 7.69 -7.75
C GLY A 132 -3.45 7.07 -9.12
N TYR A 133 -4.27 7.42 -10.10
CA TYR A 133 -4.22 6.86 -11.44
C TYR A 133 -4.30 7.94 -12.51
N LEU A 134 -3.55 7.77 -13.59
CA LEU A 134 -3.73 8.55 -14.81
C LEU A 134 -4.86 7.94 -15.64
N ASP A 135 -5.70 8.78 -16.26
CA ASP A 135 -6.75 8.33 -17.18
C ASP A 135 -6.20 7.47 -18.31
N SER A 136 -5.03 7.83 -18.84
CA SER A 136 -4.36 7.10 -19.91
C SER A 136 -4.00 5.67 -19.50
N VAL A 137 -3.75 5.43 -18.21
CA VAL A 137 -3.46 4.09 -17.67
C VAL A 137 -4.77 3.33 -17.43
N LEU A 138 -5.79 3.99 -16.89
CA LEU A 138 -7.11 3.39 -16.63
C LEU A 138 -7.86 2.98 -17.90
N ASP A 139 -7.70 3.75 -18.97
CA ASP A 139 -8.37 3.54 -20.24
C ASP A 139 -7.53 2.68 -21.22
N ALA A 140 -6.30 2.34 -20.84
CA ALA A 140 -5.48 1.40 -21.60
C ALA A 140 -5.96 -0.05 -21.36
N SER A 141 -5.76 -0.92 -22.35
CA SER A 141 -6.04 -2.36 -22.21
C SER A 141 -4.93 -3.14 -21.48
N GLY A 142 -4.02 -2.42 -20.80
CA GLY A 142 -2.84 -2.99 -20.14
C GLY A 142 -3.10 -3.39 -18.70
N MET A 143 -2.17 -4.16 -18.14
CA MET A 143 -2.16 -4.45 -16.71
C MET A 143 -1.71 -3.19 -15.95
N ILE A 144 -2.49 -2.79 -14.95
CA ILE A 144 -2.13 -1.70 -14.02
C ILE A 144 -1.40 -2.35 -12.83
N PRO A 145 -0.15 -1.95 -12.54
CA PRO A 145 0.57 -2.50 -11.38
C PRO A 145 -0.16 -2.21 -10.06
N PRO A 146 0.00 -3.10 -9.05
CA PRO A 146 -0.55 -2.86 -7.73
C PRO A 146 -0.04 -1.54 -7.13
N GLN A 147 -0.91 -0.85 -6.38
CA GLN A 147 -0.53 0.32 -5.59
C GLN A 147 -0.80 0.05 -4.12
N THR A 148 0.19 0.30 -3.27
CA THR A 148 0.07 0.20 -1.82
C THR A 148 0.05 1.60 -1.22
N SER A 149 -0.91 1.84 -0.33
CA SER A 149 -1.03 3.08 0.43
C SER A 149 -1.13 2.77 1.92
N PRO A 150 -0.54 3.61 2.79
CA PRO A 150 -0.81 3.53 4.22
C PRO A 150 -2.29 3.79 4.50
N VAL A 151 -2.82 3.12 5.51
CA VAL A 151 -4.18 3.34 6.01
C VAL A 151 -4.17 4.45 7.06
N LYS A 152 -5.12 5.37 6.93
CA LYS A 152 -5.36 6.43 7.91
C LYS A 152 -6.65 6.17 8.64
N THR A 153 -6.57 5.94 9.95
CA THR A 153 -7.73 5.96 10.84
C THR A 153 -8.22 7.39 10.97
N GLN A 154 -9.51 7.60 10.77
CA GLN A 154 -10.14 8.88 11.04
C GLN A 154 -10.45 8.96 12.54
N ASN A 155 -10.08 10.08 13.17
CA ASN A 155 -10.54 10.34 14.52
C ASN A 155 -12.01 10.73 14.44
N LYS A 156 -12.85 10.08 15.25
CA LYS A 156 -14.25 10.45 15.39
C LYS A 156 -14.30 11.79 16.15
N THR A 157 -14.42 12.90 15.43
CA THR A 157 -14.76 14.18 16.07
C THR A 157 -16.18 14.03 16.63
N ALA A 158 -16.27 13.97 17.96
CA ALA A 158 -17.51 13.92 18.72
C ALA A 158 -18.31 15.22 18.60
#